data_AF-A0AAV1M2J9-F1
#
_entry.id   AF-A0AAV1M2J9-F1
#
_cell.length_a   1.000
_cell.length_b   1.000
_cell.length_c   1.000
_cell.angle_alpha   90.00
_cell.angle_beta   90.00
_cell.angle_gamma   90.00
#
_symmetry.space_group_name_H-M   'P 1'
#
loop_
_entity.id
_entity.type
_entity.pdbx_description
1 polymer ?
#
loop_
_entity_poly.entity_id
_entity_poly.type
_entity_poly.pdbx_seq_one_letter_code
_entity_poly.pdbx_strand_id
1 'polypeptide(L)'
;MDKIDAHDLLKDELEFELACRGIRGLETVKVMRKVLKQIFIREREGDSSINVVVPSCCTKDALSQIEIFEKKLQFLKSAFDEDPDGDIKKRLASRLQHLLNRVTLIIPSESDIDRHIKLCKDVQIFYETVITTDVKDEDKSESEAEISKKDKEILHCSLGEEAIDILTHIDLQSRHRTIEPETSYSSKDRSFPKMQEGPEKISYQSIVENELGFRKLVPIKDWGVKFSGKGDVSVNAFLERIAELREARNANTNDLWRYAVDFFEGEALIWFRANREYVNSWEELVNLLLVTFQRPYYQDELLEEIKKRTQGKREKIAIYLAVMQNMFNRLPEKINEEQKLSILLKNIQPYFQLAVCRDQFNTVSELTSVLRVLERTRTNCENFQEPTNTSTTLEPDLAYQGHSLAEVNEVTKIASTFNVRNFGLQNIKCWNCCWSYV
;
A
#
# COMPACT_ATOMS: atom_id res chain seq x y z
N MET A 1 17.20 -10.56 -10.36
CA MET A 1 16.06 -11.02 -11.17
C MET A 1 16.19 -10.35 -12.50
N ASP A 2 16.66 -11.10 -13.49
CA ASP A 2 16.77 -10.62 -14.85
C ASP A 2 15.38 -10.27 -15.36
N LYS A 3 15.23 -9.01 -15.76
CA LYS A 3 13.93 -8.43 -16.12
C LYS A 3 13.64 -8.80 -17.56
N ILE A 4 12.41 -9.25 -17.81
CA ILE A 4 11.88 -9.47 -19.15
C ILE A 4 12.22 -8.25 -20.02
N ASP A 5 12.99 -8.45 -21.10
CA ASP A 5 13.17 -7.40 -22.10
C ASP A 5 12.03 -7.48 -23.12
N ALA A 6 11.34 -6.36 -23.31
CA ALA A 6 10.31 -6.24 -24.32
C ALA A 6 10.81 -6.54 -25.74
N HIS A 7 12.12 -6.49 -26.03
CA HIS A 7 12.71 -6.81 -27.35
C HIS A 7 12.86 -8.31 -27.63
N ASP A 8 12.84 -9.13 -26.59
CA ASP A 8 13.03 -10.58 -26.72
C ASP A 8 11.72 -11.32 -26.92
N LEU A 9 10.59 -10.66 -26.62
CA LEU A 9 9.26 -11.24 -26.74
C LEU A 9 8.78 -11.28 -28.20
N LEU A 10 8.00 -12.30 -28.54
CA LEU A 10 7.26 -12.41 -29.79
C LEU A 10 5.98 -11.56 -29.77
N LYS A 11 5.34 -11.41 -30.94
CA LYS A 11 4.12 -10.57 -31.08
C LYS A 11 2.99 -11.02 -30.14
N ASP A 12 2.70 -12.31 -30.08
CA ASP A 12 1.65 -12.87 -29.23
C ASP A 12 1.97 -12.72 -27.73
N GLU A 13 3.26 -12.80 -27.37
CA GLU A 13 3.77 -12.61 -26.02
C GLU A 13 3.63 -11.13 -25.59
N LEU A 14 3.93 -10.20 -26.49
CA LEU A 14 3.73 -8.75 -26.29
C LEU A 14 2.25 -8.38 -26.14
N GLU A 15 1.39 -8.89 -27.01
CA GLU A 15 -0.06 -8.66 -26.94
C GLU A 15 -0.62 -9.14 -25.60
N PHE A 16 -0.12 -10.27 -25.09
CA PHE A 16 -0.52 -10.80 -23.79
C PHE A 16 -0.11 -9.87 -22.64
N GLU A 17 1.16 -9.45 -22.57
CA GLU A 17 1.66 -8.58 -21.49
C GLU A 17 0.95 -7.23 -21.46
N LEU A 18 0.61 -6.68 -22.64
CA LEU A 18 -0.17 -5.45 -22.77
C LEU A 18 -1.63 -5.66 -22.37
N ALA A 19 -2.24 -6.80 -22.76
CA ALA A 19 -3.60 -7.14 -22.38
C ALA A 19 -3.76 -7.31 -20.86
N CYS A 20 -2.73 -7.83 -20.17
CA CYS A 20 -2.69 -7.89 -18.71
C CYS A 20 -2.76 -6.51 -18.07
N ARG A 21 -2.34 -5.45 -18.77
CA ARG A 21 -2.31 -4.07 -18.27
C ARG A 21 -3.45 -3.22 -18.84
N GLY A 22 -4.45 -3.87 -19.44
CA GLY A 22 -5.62 -3.21 -20.02
C GLY A 22 -5.36 -2.52 -21.37
N ILE A 23 -4.21 -2.74 -22.00
CA ILE A 23 -3.86 -2.10 -23.28
C ILE A 23 -4.11 -3.09 -24.42
N ARG A 24 -4.89 -2.69 -25.42
CA ARG A 24 -5.24 -3.50 -26.60
C ARG A 24 -5.23 -2.64 -27.87
N GLY A 25 -5.20 -3.30 -29.03
CA GLY A 25 -5.38 -2.61 -30.32
C GLY A 25 -4.16 -1.87 -30.85
N LEU A 26 -2.95 -2.21 -30.39
CA LEU A 26 -1.73 -1.69 -31.00
C LEU A 26 -1.43 -2.49 -32.28
N GLU A 27 -1.22 -1.80 -33.40
CA GLU A 27 -1.10 -2.48 -34.70
C GLU A 27 0.31 -3.04 -34.98
N THR A 28 1.35 -2.35 -34.50
CA THR A 28 2.74 -2.68 -34.84
C THR A 28 3.54 -3.19 -33.63
N VAL A 29 4.36 -4.22 -33.86
CA VAL A 29 5.26 -4.80 -32.85
C VAL A 29 6.20 -3.74 -32.27
N LYS A 30 6.70 -2.82 -33.11
CA LYS A 30 7.57 -1.71 -32.67
C LYS A 30 6.89 -0.82 -31.64
N VAL A 31 5.61 -0.50 -31.84
CA VAL A 31 4.82 0.28 -30.88
C VAL A 31 4.55 -0.52 -29.61
N MET A 32 4.20 -1.80 -29.73
CA MET A 32 4.00 -2.69 -28.56
C MET A 32 5.25 -2.76 -27.67
N ARG A 33 6.44 -2.99 -28.26
CA ARG A 33 7.71 -3.03 -27.52
C ARG A 33 8.00 -1.70 -26.82
N LYS A 34 7.77 -0.57 -27.50
CA LYS A 34 7.98 0.77 -26.93
C LYS A 34 7.06 1.02 -25.74
N VAL A 35 5.78 0.71 -25.87
CA VAL A 35 4.78 0.88 -24.79
C VAL A 35 5.11 -0.02 -23.61
N LEU A 36 5.34 -1.31 -23.86
CA LEU A 36 5.64 -2.27 -22.80
C LEU A 36 6.93 -1.91 -22.04
N LYS A 37 7.97 -1.44 -22.74
CA LYS A 37 9.20 -0.95 -22.12
C LYS A 37 8.96 0.22 -21.16
N GLN A 38 8.09 1.18 -21.53
CA GLN A 38 7.76 2.31 -20.65
C GLN A 38 7.01 1.86 -19.41
N ILE A 39 6.11 0.88 -19.55
CA ILE A 39 5.40 0.29 -18.42
C ILE A 39 6.37 -0.41 -17.47
N PHE A 40 7.28 -1.25 -17.99
CA PHE A 40 8.29 -1.92 -17.15
C PHE A 40 9.23 -0.93 -16.43
N ILE A 41 9.45 0.26 -16.99
CA ILE A 41 10.21 1.33 -16.31
C ILE A 41 9.37 1.90 -15.15
N ARG A 42 8.10 2.24 -15.38
CA ARG A 42 7.22 2.79 -14.33
C ARG A 42 6.93 1.78 -13.21
N GLU A 43 6.73 0.51 -13.54
CA GLU A 43 6.57 -0.57 -12.55
C GLU A 43 7.82 -0.69 -11.67
N ARG A 44 9.01 -0.54 -12.26
CA ARG A 44 10.28 -0.54 -11.53
C ARG A 44 10.44 0.67 -10.61
N GLU A 45 9.87 1.81 -10.99
CA GLU A 45 9.86 3.04 -10.20
C GLU A 45 8.79 3.00 -9.09
N GLY A 46 8.00 1.92 -9.01
CA GLY A 46 7.00 1.72 -7.96
C GLY A 46 5.67 2.42 -8.21
N ASP A 47 5.36 2.74 -9.47
CA ASP A 47 4.09 3.38 -9.83
C ASP A 47 2.90 2.42 -9.62
N SER A 48 2.12 2.68 -8.58
CA SER A 48 0.96 1.88 -8.19
C SER A 48 -0.25 2.04 -9.11
N SER A 49 -0.19 2.90 -10.13
CA SER A 49 -1.30 3.09 -11.09
C SER A 49 -1.44 1.95 -12.10
N ILE A 50 -0.42 1.09 -12.23
CA ILE A 50 -0.40 0.01 -13.21
C ILE A 50 -0.88 -1.28 -12.52
N ASN A 51 -2.18 -1.55 -12.63
CA ASN A 51 -2.76 -2.79 -12.13
C ASN A 51 -2.64 -3.90 -13.18
N VAL A 52 -2.00 -5.00 -12.83
CA VAL A 52 -1.96 -6.23 -13.63
C VAL A 52 -3.27 -7.00 -13.38
N VAL A 53 -4.06 -7.15 -14.43
CA VAL A 53 -5.34 -7.86 -14.45
C VAL A 53 -5.17 -9.15 -15.24
N VAL A 54 -5.76 -10.24 -14.76
CA VAL A 54 -5.78 -11.52 -15.49
C VAL A 54 -6.55 -11.34 -16.80
N PRO A 55 -5.93 -11.57 -17.97
CA PRO A 55 -6.64 -11.46 -19.23
C PRO A 55 -7.80 -12.46 -19.30
N SER A 56 -8.92 -12.04 -19.90
CA SER A 56 -10.09 -12.89 -20.11
C SER A 56 -9.84 -14.13 -21.00
N CYS A 57 -8.69 -14.21 -21.67
CA CYS A 57 -8.27 -15.42 -22.40
C CYS A 57 -7.72 -16.52 -21.48
N CYS A 58 -7.24 -16.19 -20.28
CA CYS A 58 -6.74 -17.17 -19.31
C CYS A 58 -7.86 -17.91 -18.57
N THR A 59 -9.10 -17.40 -18.59
CA THR A 59 -10.21 -17.92 -17.77
C THR A 59 -11.15 -18.88 -18.51
N LYS A 60 -11.06 -18.98 -19.83
CA LYS A 60 -12.10 -19.66 -20.64
C LYS A 60 -11.78 -21.11 -21.01
N ASP A 61 -10.51 -21.51 -20.98
CA ASP A 61 -10.10 -22.87 -21.36
C ASP A 61 -8.70 -23.21 -20.81
N ALA A 62 -8.64 -23.64 -19.54
CA ALA A 62 -7.38 -23.94 -18.86
C ALA A 62 -6.61 -25.09 -19.54
N LEU A 63 -7.32 -26.12 -20.04
CA LEU A 63 -6.72 -27.31 -20.67
C LEU A 63 -5.98 -26.96 -21.95
N SER A 64 -6.64 -26.26 -22.88
CA SER A 64 -6.01 -25.86 -24.14
C SER A 64 -4.82 -24.93 -23.89
N GLN A 65 -4.88 -24.06 -22.86
CA GLN A 65 -3.74 -23.20 -22.50
C GLN A 65 -2.55 -24.01 -21.96
N ILE A 66 -2.79 -25.00 -21.09
CA ILE A 66 -1.74 -25.89 -20.58
C ILE A 66 -1.06 -26.63 -21.75
N GLU A 67 -1.82 -27.15 -22.71
CA GLU A 67 -1.27 -27.82 -23.90
C GLU A 67 -0.45 -26.89 -24.79
N ILE A 68 -0.91 -25.65 -24.98
CA ILE A 68 -0.16 -24.64 -25.73
C ILE A 68 1.16 -24.34 -25.03
N PHE A 69 1.16 -24.22 -23.69
CA PHE A 69 2.35 -23.90 -22.91
C PHE A 69 3.35 -25.06 -22.83
N GLU A 70 2.89 -26.31 -22.76
CA GLU A 70 3.75 -27.49 -22.88
C GLU A 70 4.46 -27.53 -24.23
N LYS A 71 3.73 -27.28 -25.33
CA LYS A 71 4.32 -27.20 -26.68
C LYS A 71 5.34 -26.06 -26.80
N LYS A 72 5.04 -24.89 -26.22
CA LYS A 72 5.97 -23.75 -26.18
C LYS A 72 7.23 -24.09 -25.37
N LEU A 73 7.08 -24.72 -24.22
CA LEU A 73 8.21 -25.15 -23.39
C LEU A 73 9.09 -26.15 -24.15
N GLN A 74 8.49 -27.13 -24.83
CA GLN A 74 9.23 -28.10 -25.64
C GLN A 74 10.02 -27.42 -26.77
N PHE A 75 9.43 -26.43 -27.44
CA PHE A 75 10.11 -25.63 -28.47
C PHE A 75 11.30 -24.84 -27.90
N LEU A 76 11.13 -24.24 -26.72
CA LEU A 76 12.22 -23.51 -26.05
C LEU A 76 13.34 -24.45 -25.59
N LYS A 77 13.01 -25.67 -25.15
CA LYS A 77 14.01 -26.71 -24.81
C LYS A 77 14.83 -27.12 -26.03
N SER A 78 14.18 -27.41 -27.16
CA SER A 78 14.92 -27.74 -28.39
C SER A 78 15.83 -26.62 -28.87
N ALA A 79 15.45 -25.36 -28.69
CA ALA A 79 16.29 -24.21 -29.05
C ALA A 79 17.50 -24.03 -28.11
N PHE A 80 17.47 -24.60 -26.90
CA PHE A 80 18.58 -24.57 -25.95
C PHE A 80 19.55 -25.73 -26.14
N ASP A 81 19.08 -26.89 -26.62
CA ASP A 81 19.94 -28.04 -26.90
C ASP A 81 20.93 -27.78 -28.06
N GLU A 82 20.71 -26.73 -28.86
CA GLU A 82 21.58 -26.30 -29.96
C GLU A 82 22.82 -25.48 -29.52
N ASP A 83 23.11 -25.45 -28.21
CA ASP A 83 24.19 -24.65 -27.59
C ASP A 83 24.14 -23.16 -27.98
N PRO A 84 23.11 -22.44 -27.49
CA PRO A 84 22.84 -21.07 -27.90
C PRO A 84 23.92 -20.09 -27.44
N ASP A 85 24.28 -19.15 -28.32
CA ASP A 85 25.08 -17.97 -27.98
C ASP A 85 24.40 -17.13 -26.87
N GLY A 86 25.16 -16.29 -26.17
CA GLY A 86 24.70 -15.50 -25.02
C GLY A 86 23.48 -14.63 -25.31
N ASP A 87 23.37 -14.07 -26.52
CA ASP A 87 22.19 -13.30 -26.94
C ASP A 87 20.93 -14.18 -27.08
N ILE A 88 21.10 -15.42 -27.54
CA ILE A 88 20.00 -16.38 -27.64
C ILE A 88 19.59 -16.85 -26.24
N LYS A 89 20.54 -17.08 -25.33
CA LYS A 89 20.27 -17.39 -23.93
C LYS A 89 19.47 -16.29 -23.24
N LYS A 90 19.84 -15.01 -23.42
CA LYS A 90 19.08 -13.86 -22.90
C LYS A 90 17.65 -13.84 -23.43
N ARG A 91 17.46 -14.05 -24.73
CA ARG A 91 16.13 -14.16 -25.33
C ARG A 91 15.32 -15.32 -24.77
N LEU A 92 15.95 -16.49 -24.60
CA LEU A 92 15.32 -17.66 -24.00
C LEU A 92 14.90 -17.38 -22.56
N ALA A 93 15.74 -16.73 -21.76
CA ALA A 93 15.44 -16.35 -20.38
C ALA A 93 14.24 -15.38 -20.31
N SER A 94 14.22 -14.33 -21.13
CA SER A 94 13.09 -13.38 -21.23
C SER A 94 11.78 -14.10 -21.57
N ARG A 95 11.82 -15.04 -22.53
CA ARG A 95 10.63 -15.80 -22.98
C ARG A 95 10.17 -16.85 -21.96
N LEU A 96 11.10 -17.48 -21.25
CA LEU A 96 10.78 -18.42 -20.18
C LEU A 96 10.16 -17.71 -18.96
N GLN A 97 10.67 -16.54 -18.59
CA GLN A 97 10.06 -15.75 -17.53
C GLN A 97 8.65 -15.28 -17.92
N HIS A 98 8.44 -14.88 -19.18
CA HIS A 98 7.09 -14.60 -19.68
C HIS A 98 6.18 -15.83 -19.61
N LEU A 99 6.67 -17.00 -20.02
CA LEU A 99 5.90 -18.25 -19.94
C LEU A 99 5.55 -18.61 -18.49
N LEU A 100 6.49 -18.42 -17.55
CA LEU A 100 6.27 -18.65 -16.12
C LEU A 100 5.15 -17.74 -15.58
N ASN A 101 5.25 -16.43 -15.84
CA ASN A 101 4.23 -15.46 -15.46
C ASN A 101 2.85 -15.80 -16.05
N ARG A 102 2.80 -16.41 -17.25
CA ARG A 102 1.54 -16.83 -17.88
C ARG A 102 0.95 -18.07 -17.24
N VAL A 103 1.80 -19.05 -16.95
CA VAL A 103 1.37 -20.30 -16.35
C VAL A 103 0.79 -19.99 -14.96
N THR A 104 1.45 -19.18 -14.14
CA THR A 104 0.97 -18.84 -12.78
C THR A 104 -0.39 -18.14 -12.72
N LEU A 105 -0.87 -17.58 -13.83
CA LEU A 105 -2.19 -16.94 -13.94
C LEU A 105 -3.31 -17.91 -14.38
N ILE A 106 -3.00 -19.15 -14.76
CA ILE A 106 -4.01 -20.15 -15.09
C ILE A 106 -4.70 -20.62 -13.81
N ILE A 107 -6.02 -20.70 -13.84
CA ILE A 107 -6.83 -21.37 -12.82
C ILE A 107 -7.19 -22.76 -13.37
N PRO A 108 -6.46 -23.83 -13.00
CA PRO A 108 -6.73 -25.18 -13.52
C PRO A 108 -8.04 -25.74 -12.95
N SER A 109 -8.67 -26.65 -13.70
CA SER A 109 -9.77 -27.48 -13.18
C SER A 109 -9.21 -28.57 -12.26
N GLU A 110 -10.05 -29.17 -11.40
CA GLU A 110 -9.59 -30.18 -10.43
C GLU A 110 -8.85 -31.37 -11.08
N SER A 111 -9.20 -31.76 -12.31
CA SER A 111 -8.51 -32.84 -13.02
C SER A 111 -7.13 -32.47 -13.54
N ASP A 112 -6.83 -31.17 -13.66
CA ASP A 112 -5.65 -30.67 -14.36
C ASP A 112 -4.62 -30.04 -13.43
N ILE A 113 -4.91 -29.98 -12.13
CA ILE A 113 -4.05 -29.40 -11.09
C ILE A 113 -2.65 -30.02 -11.14
N ASP A 114 -2.54 -31.35 -11.20
CA ASP A 114 -1.24 -32.04 -11.23
C ASP A 114 -0.44 -31.73 -12.49
N ARG A 115 -1.12 -31.68 -13.65
CA ARG A 115 -0.50 -31.34 -14.95
C ARG A 115 0.00 -29.90 -14.95
N HIS A 116 -0.81 -28.98 -14.42
CA HIS A 116 -0.47 -27.58 -14.25
C HIS A 116 0.74 -27.38 -13.33
N ILE A 117 0.73 -28.02 -12.15
CA ILE A 117 1.84 -27.99 -11.20
C ILE A 117 3.13 -28.51 -11.82
N LYS A 118 3.05 -29.62 -12.56
CA LYS A 118 4.21 -30.19 -13.26
C LYS A 118 4.77 -29.21 -14.28
N LEU A 119 3.91 -28.57 -15.07
CA LEU A 119 4.32 -27.56 -16.03
C LEU A 119 5.01 -26.37 -15.35
N CYS A 120 4.47 -25.82 -14.25
CA CYS A 120 5.12 -24.75 -13.48
C CYS A 120 6.55 -25.13 -13.08
N LYS A 121 6.72 -26.32 -12.51
CA LYS A 121 8.04 -26.82 -12.07
C LYS A 121 8.99 -27.01 -13.26
N ASP A 122 8.51 -27.58 -14.35
CA ASP A 122 9.32 -27.84 -15.54
C ASP A 122 9.80 -26.53 -16.20
N VAL A 123 8.95 -25.48 -16.23
CA VAL A 123 9.34 -24.14 -16.71
C VAL A 123 10.36 -23.51 -15.77
N GLN A 124 10.12 -23.57 -14.45
CA GLN A 124 11.02 -22.97 -13.46
C GLN A 124 12.41 -23.59 -13.47
N ILE A 125 12.51 -24.93 -13.45
CA ILE A 125 13.79 -25.64 -13.49
C ILE A 125 14.56 -25.30 -14.77
N PHE A 126 13.86 -25.21 -15.90
CA PHE A 126 14.50 -24.89 -17.16
C PHE A 126 14.99 -23.44 -17.22
N TYR A 127 14.22 -22.49 -16.70
CA TYR A 127 14.65 -21.10 -16.55
C TYR A 127 15.93 -20.98 -15.69
N GLU A 128 15.96 -21.66 -14.55
CA GLU A 128 17.14 -21.68 -13.67
C GLU A 128 18.36 -22.31 -14.37
N THR A 129 18.16 -23.32 -15.22
CA THR A 129 19.22 -23.95 -16.03
C THR A 129 19.79 -22.97 -17.05
N VAL A 130 18.94 -22.24 -17.77
CA VAL A 130 19.36 -21.24 -18.77
C VAL A 130 20.19 -20.12 -18.12
N ILE A 131 19.81 -19.64 -16.94
CA ILE A 131 20.55 -18.56 -16.25
C ILE A 131 21.87 -19.04 -15.63
N THR A 132 21.89 -20.25 -15.06
CA THR A 132 23.09 -20.75 -14.35
C THR A 132 24.20 -21.20 -15.30
N THR A 133 23.89 -21.47 -16.58
CA THR A 133 24.92 -21.87 -17.57
C THR A 133 25.87 -20.74 -17.97
N ASP A 134 25.62 -19.49 -17.60
CA ASP A 134 26.52 -18.36 -17.89
C ASP A 134 27.73 -18.28 -16.95
N VAL A 135 27.72 -18.99 -15.81
CA VAL A 135 28.78 -18.87 -14.78
C VAL A 135 30.08 -19.61 -15.16
N LYS A 136 30.14 -20.28 -16.31
CA LYS A 136 31.33 -21.07 -16.70
C LYS A 136 32.21 -20.45 -17.79
N ASP A 137 31.78 -19.39 -18.49
CA ASP A 137 32.50 -18.91 -19.67
C ASP A 137 32.96 -17.43 -19.63
N GLU A 138 32.69 -16.68 -18.56
CA GLU A 138 33.12 -15.27 -18.47
C GLU A 138 34.48 -15.10 -17.77
N ASP A 139 35.54 -15.54 -18.46
CA ASP A 139 36.89 -15.00 -18.31
C ASP A 139 37.42 -14.63 -19.71
N LYS A 140 36.74 -13.68 -20.39
CA LYS A 140 37.25 -12.99 -21.60
C LYS A 140 36.51 -11.68 -21.93
N SER A 141 37.09 -10.59 -21.45
CA SER A 141 37.31 -9.27 -22.11
C SER A 141 36.19 -8.56 -22.92
N GLU A 142 35.85 -7.36 -22.42
CA GLU A 142 35.83 -6.04 -23.07
C GLU A 142 34.97 -5.70 -24.33
N SER A 143 34.19 -4.61 -24.16
CA SER A 143 34.06 -3.39 -25.03
C SER A 143 32.75 -3.14 -25.84
N GLU A 144 32.20 -1.92 -25.60
CA GLU A 144 31.41 -1.00 -26.46
C GLU A 144 29.97 -1.40 -26.91
N ALA A 145 28.98 -0.52 -27.13
CA ALA A 145 29.04 0.82 -27.74
C ALA A 145 27.87 1.77 -27.39
N GLU A 146 28.16 3.06 -27.58
CA GLU A 146 27.28 4.24 -27.57
C GLU A 146 26.19 4.22 -28.68
N ILE A 147 25.00 4.72 -28.35
CA ILE A 147 23.93 4.95 -29.33
C ILE A 147 24.26 6.21 -30.16
N SER A 148 24.42 6.01 -31.46
CA SER A 148 24.82 7.00 -32.45
C SER A 148 23.75 8.07 -32.70
N LYS A 149 24.21 9.32 -32.86
CA LYS A 149 23.42 10.52 -33.24
C LYS A 149 22.51 10.34 -34.46
N LYS A 150 22.76 9.33 -35.31
CA LYS A 150 21.95 9.01 -36.50
C LYS A 150 20.51 8.58 -36.18
N ASP A 151 20.25 8.00 -35.01
CA ASP A 151 18.91 7.50 -34.66
C ASP A 151 17.93 8.61 -34.28
N LYS A 152 18.44 9.82 -33.96
CA LYS A 152 17.62 11.01 -33.66
C LYS A 152 17.15 11.72 -34.94
N GLU A 153 17.90 11.64 -36.04
CA GLU A 153 17.54 12.29 -37.31
C GLU A 153 16.52 11.47 -38.12
N ILE A 154 16.51 10.14 -37.96
CA ILE A 154 15.50 9.26 -38.59
C ILE A 154 14.09 9.49 -37.99
N LEU A 155 14.01 10.05 -36.78
CA LEU A 155 12.75 10.34 -36.08
C LEU A 155 12.05 11.63 -36.55
N HIS A 156 12.69 12.48 -37.35
CA HIS A 156 12.14 13.78 -37.76
C HIS A 156 11.37 13.74 -39.10
N CYS A 157 11.37 12.62 -39.83
CA CYS A 157 10.77 12.55 -41.18
C CYS A 157 9.52 11.65 -41.31
N SER A 158 8.98 11.08 -40.23
CA SER A 158 7.96 10.01 -40.37
C SER A 158 6.59 10.28 -39.74
N LEU A 159 6.36 11.43 -39.13
CA LEU A 159 5.07 11.74 -38.49
C LEU A 159 4.62 13.12 -38.94
N GLY A 160 3.68 13.15 -39.89
CA GLY A 160 2.98 14.35 -40.33
C GLY A 160 2.11 14.98 -39.23
N GLU A 161 1.30 15.95 -39.63
CA GLU A 161 0.74 17.03 -38.80
C GLU A 161 -0.18 16.62 -37.62
N GLU A 162 -0.48 15.34 -37.39
CA GLU A 162 -1.27 14.90 -36.22
C GLU A 162 -0.43 14.57 -34.97
N ALA A 163 0.90 14.77 -35.00
CA ALA A 163 1.80 14.54 -33.86
C ALA A 163 2.06 15.77 -32.97
N ILE A 164 1.44 16.91 -33.25
CA ILE A 164 1.69 18.17 -32.53
C ILE A 164 0.89 18.27 -31.22
N ASP A 165 -0.30 17.67 -31.13
CA ASP A 165 -1.18 17.78 -29.94
C ASP A 165 -0.74 16.91 -28.76
N ILE A 166 -0.06 15.79 -29.02
CA ILE A 166 0.42 14.89 -27.95
C ILE A 166 1.73 15.41 -27.33
N LEU A 167 2.59 16.07 -28.11
CA LEU A 167 3.85 16.62 -27.62
C LEU A 167 3.68 17.99 -26.94
N THR A 168 2.69 18.79 -27.36
CA THR A 168 2.35 20.05 -26.67
C THR A 168 1.67 19.82 -25.30
N HIS A 169 0.94 18.71 -25.13
CA HIS A 169 0.35 18.36 -23.83
C HIS A 169 1.36 17.85 -22.78
N ILE A 170 2.53 17.36 -23.19
CA ILE A 170 3.58 16.92 -22.27
C ILE A 170 4.37 18.12 -21.72
N ASP A 171 4.48 19.23 -22.46
CA ASP A 171 5.26 20.40 -22.05
C ASP A 171 4.45 21.45 -21.26
N LEU A 172 3.11 21.43 -21.37
CA LEU A 172 2.22 22.36 -20.65
C LEU A 172 1.82 21.91 -19.24
N GLN A 173 1.95 20.62 -18.88
CA GLN A 173 1.65 20.14 -17.52
C GLN A 173 2.71 20.54 -16.48
N SER A 174 3.82 21.15 -16.90
CA SER A 174 4.86 21.67 -16.01
C SER A 174 4.58 23.11 -15.52
N ARG A 175 3.46 23.76 -15.89
CA ARG A 175 3.15 25.13 -15.45
C ARG A 175 1.67 25.34 -15.07
N HIS A 176 1.47 25.51 -13.76
CA HIS A 176 0.39 26.24 -13.09
C HIS A 176 -1.10 25.87 -13.32
N ARG A 177 -1.69 25.41 -12.21
CA ARG A 177 -3.01 25.72 -11.62
C ARG A 177 -4.04 26.50 -12.47
N THR A 178 -5.28 26.06 -12.24
CA THR A 178 -6.55 26.78 -11.97
C THR A 178 -7.65 26.74 -13.04
N ILE A 179 -8.86 26.40 -12.54
CA ILE A 179 -10.23 26.74 -12.99
C ILE A 179 -10.97 25.64 -13.79
N GLU A 180 -11.87 24.96 -13.07
CA GLU A 180 -13.14 24.31 -13.48
C GLU A 180 -14.05 25.26 -14.29
N PRO A 181 -15.12 24.86 -15.03
CA PRO A 181 -16.06 23.79 -14.63
C PRO A 181 -16.80 22.97 -15.72
N GLU A 182 -17.41 21.89 -15.21
CA GLU A 182 -18.73 21.32 -15.52
C GLU A 182 -19.10 20.93 -16.98
N THR A 183 -19.53 19.68 -17.16
CA THR A 183 -20.98 19.37 -17.14
C THR A 183 -21.27 17.86 -17.24
N SER A 184 -22.30 17.51 -16.49
CA SER A 184 -23.08 16.28 -16.34
C SER A 184 -23.51 15.54 -17.62
N TYR A 185 -23.75 14.23 -17.53
CA TYR A 185 -25.06 13.53 -17.74
C TYR A 185 -24.82 12.01 -17.54
N SER A 186 -25.28 11.42 -16.43
CA SER A 186 -26.57 10.71 -16.25
C SER A 186 -26.64 9.30 -16.83
N SER A 187 -26.46 8.34 -15.91
CA SER A 187 -27.32 7.19 -15.60
C SER A 187 -28.00 6.40 -16.72
N LYS A 188 -27.82 5.08 -16.69
CA LYS A 188 -28.92 4.11 -16.48
C LYS A 188 -28.41 2.68 -16.24
N ASP A 189 -28.64 2.25 -15.01
CA ASP A 189 -29.29 1.00 -14.60
C ASP A 189 -29.38 -0.16 -15.59
N ARG A 190 -28.91 -1.34 -15.13
CA ARG A 190 -29.77 -2.53 -15.02
C ARG A 190 -29.20 -3.53 -14.01
N SER A 191 -30.00 -3.75 -12.98
CA SER A 191 -29.89 -4.74 -11.91
C SER A 191 -30.36 -6.15 -12.35
N PHE A 192 -29.58 -7.17 -11.94
CA PHE A 192 -29.88 -8.47 -11.28
C PHE A 192 -31.03 -9.40 -11.77
N PRO A 193 -30.90 -10.76 -11.71
CA PRO A 193 -30.82 -11.58 -10.46
C PRO A 193 -29.79 -12.77 -10.49
N LYS A 194 -29.13 -13.17 -9.37
CA LYS A 194 -29.48 -14.22 -8.35
C LYS A 194 -29.90 -15.58 -8.97
N MET A 195 -29.38 -16.78 -8.63
CA MET A 195 -29.14 -17.40 -7.30
C MET A 195 -28.53 -18.83 -7.46
N GLN A 196 -27.80 -19.29 -6.41
CA GLN A 196 -27.69 -20.68 -5.89
C GLN A 196 -26.99 -21.76 -6.76
N GLU A 197 -26.26 -22.75 -6.26
CA GLU A 197 -25.81 -23.26 -4.96
C GLU A 197 -24.66 -24.27 -5.27
N GLY A 198 -23.88 -24.69 -4.27
CA GLY A 198 -22.69 -25.57 -4.42
C GLY A 198 -22.99 -27.02 -4.90
N PRO A 199 -22.07 -28.00 -4.75
CA PRO A 199 -21.25 -28.22 -3.55
C PRO A 199 -19.80 -28.70 -3.76
N GLU A 200 -19.04 -28.58 -2.66
CA GLU A 200 -18.02 -29.49 -2.14
C GLU A 200 -16.76 -29.86 -2.93
N LYS A 201 -15.65 -29.31 -2.41
CA LYS A 201 -14.24 -29.63 -2.64
C LYS A 201 -13.85 -30.98 -2.03
N ILE A 202 -13.05 -31.74 -2.77
CA ILE A 202 -12.04 -32.66 -2.20
C ILE A 202 -10.70 -31.90 -2.13
N SER A 203 -10.03 -32.03 -0.99
CA SER A 203 -8.92 -31.20 -0.51
C SER A 203 -7.58 -31.52 -1.17
N TYR A 204 -7.01 -30.55 -1.91
CA TYR A 204 -5.64 -30.55 -2.41
C TYR A 204 -4.79 -29.55 -1.60
N GLN A 205 -4.00 -30.05 -0.67
CA GLN A 205 -2.96 -29.28 0.03
C GLN A 205 -1.63 -30.03 -0.04
N SER A 206 -0.99 -29.92 -1.19
CA SER A 206 0.44 -29.67 -1.27
C SER A 206 0.75 -29.24 -2.70
N ILE A 207 1.63 -28.25 -2.84
CA ILE A 207 2.16 -27.70 -4.09
C ILE A 207 1.35 -26.53 -4.67
N VAL A 208 1.57 -25.32 -4.15
CA VAL A 208 2.10 -24.16 -4.92
C VAL A 208 2.62 -23.15 -3.90
N GLU A 209 3.92 -23.21 -3.61
CA GLU A 209 4.69 -22.09 -3.06
C GLU A 209 5.85 -21.86 -4.01
N ASN A 210 5.82 -20.76 -4.78
CA ASN A 210 7.01 -19.96 -5.13
C ASN A 210 6.67 -18.88 -6.17
N GLU A 211 6.66 -17.62 -5.73
CA GLU A 211 7.26 -16.46 -6.43
C GLU A 211 7.40 -15.25 -5.46
N LEU A 212 7.97 -15.49 -4.28
CA LEU A 212 8.56 -14.46 -3.43
C LEU A 212 9.83 -15.11 -2.87
N GLY A 213 11.00 -14.69 -3.38
CA GLY A 213 12.27 -15.40 -3.16
C GLY A 213 12.44 -15.90 -1.74
N PHE A 214 12.89 -17.15 -1.58
CA PHE A 214 13.02 -17.94 -0.34
C PHE A 214 13.49 -17.13 0.88
N ARG A 215 12.63 -16.28 1.42
CA ARG A 215 12.59 -15.98 2.84
C ARG A 215 12.09 -17.28 3.41
N LYS A 216 12.98 -18.05 4.05
CA LYS A 216 12.59 -19.23 4.84
C LYS A 216 11.31 -18.85 5.60
N LEU A 217 10.16 -19.36 5.18
CA LEU A 217 8.91 -19.09 5.87
C LEU A 217 9.13 -19.61 7.28
N VAL A 218 9.18 -18.68 8.23
CA VAL A 218 9.44 -19.02 9.62
C VAL A 218 8.33 -19.97 10.04
N PRO A 219 8.64 -21.23 10.41
CA PRO A 219 7.63 -22.18 10.86
C PRO A 219 6.78 -21.56 11.96
N ILE A 220 5.49 -21.93 12.03
CA ILE A 220 4.55 -21.33 12.99
C ILE A 220 5.06 -21.41 14.44
N LYS A 221 5.69 -22.53 14.81
CA LYS A 221 6.36 -22.74 16.10
C LYS A 221 7.44 -21.71 16.44
N ASP A 222 8.06 -21.10 15.44
CA ASP A 222 9.17 -20.16 15.57
C ASP A 222 8.70 -18.69 15.49
N TRP A 223 7.38 -18.45 15.52
CA TRP A 223 6.81 -17.09 15.49
C TRP A 223 7.05 -16.31 16.78
N GLY A 224 7.39 -16.99 17.88
CA GLY A 224 7.72 -16.37 19.16
C GLY A 224 6.54 -15.65 19.83
N VAL A 225 5.31 -15.97 19.45
CA VAL A 225 4.10 -15.42 20.07
C VAL A 225 3.58 -16.39 21.11
N LYS A 226 3.35 -15.90 22.33
CA LYS A 226 2.80 -16.67 23.44
C LYS A 226 1.71 -15.86 24.13
N PHE A 227 0.68 -16.56 24.60
CA PHE A 227 -0.42 -16.02 25.38
C PHE A 227 -0.57 -16.80 26.67
N SER A 228 -0.50 -16.09 27.80
CA SER A 228 -0.51 -16.67 29.15
C SER A 228 -1.90 -16.65 29.82
N GLY A 229 -2.78 -15.74 29.39
CA GLY A 229 -4.09 -15.49 30.00
C GLY A 229 -4.07 -14.60 31.25
N LYS A 230 -2.90 -14.18 31.75
CA LYS A 230 -2.76 -13.45 33.03
C LYS A 230 -2.88 -11.92 32.97
N GLY A 231 -3.17 -11.37 31.79
CA GLY A 231 -3.45 -9.95 31.59
C GLY A 231 -2.28 -9.09 31.08
N ASP A 232 -1.08 -9.66 30.87
CA ASP A 232 0.07 -8.93 30.31
C ASP A 232 -0.20 -8.45 28.88
N VAL A 233 -0.91 -9.27 28.10
CA VAL A 233 -1.33 -9.00 26.73
C VAL A 233 -2.82 -9.26 26.64
N SER A 234 -3.58 -8.32 26.06
CA SER A 234 -5.01 -8.53 25.84
C SER A 234 -5.25 -9.58 24.76
N VAL A 235 -6.35 -10.33 24.89
CA VAL A 235 -6.75 -11.35 23.92
C VAL A 235 -6.81 -10.79 22.49
N ASN A 236 -7.33 -9.57 22.32
CA ASN A 236 -7.41 -8.89 21.02
C ASN A 236 -6.03 -8.53 20.47
N ALA A 237 -5.09 -8.05 21.30
CA ALA A 237 -3.73 -7.75 20.86
C ALA A 237 -2.97 -9.01 20.43
N PHE A 238 -3.18 -10.13 21.12
CA PHE A 238 -2.64 -11.43 20.74
C PHE A 238 -3.20 -11.91 19.39
N LEU A 239 -4.51 -11.83 19.20
CA LEU A 239 -5.18 -12.24 17.96
C LEU A 239 -4.77 -11.38 16.76
N GLU A 240 -4.71 -10.06 16.94
CA GLU A 240 -4.19 -9.13 15.93
C GLU A 240 -2.75 -9.50 15.54
N ARG A 241 -1.90 -9.78 16.53
CA ARG A 241 -0.52 -10.16 16.27
C ARG A 241 -0.43 -11.45 15.46
N ILE A 242 -1.27 -12.44 15.74
CA ILE A 242 -1.33 -13.67 14.94
C ILE A 242 -1.83 -13.38 13.53
N ALA A 243 -2.85 -12.53 13.37
CA ALA A 243 -3.37 -12.14 12.06
C ALA A 243 -2.30 -11.42 11.20
N GLU A 244 -1.58 -10.46 11.77
CA GLU A 244 -0.46 -9.78 11.11
C GLU A 244 0.61 -10.77 10.66
N LEU A 245 0.98 -11.72 11.52
CA LEU A 245 2.01 -12.71 11.23
C LEU A 245 1.56 -13.75 10.21
N ARG A 246 0.27 -14.08 10.21
CA ARG A 246 -0.37 -14.94 9.22
C ARG A 246 -0.35 -14.26 7.85
N GLU A 247 -0.76 -13.01 7.76
CA GLU A 247 -0.74 -12.24 6.51
C GLU A 247 0.69 -12.04 5.99
N ALA A 248 1.62 -11.63 6.85
CA ALA A 248 3.02 -11.42 6.46
C ALA A 248 3.76 -12.68 5.99
N ARG A 249 3.30 -13.87 6.42
CA ARG A 249 3.92 -15.17 6.07
C ARG A 249 3.02 -16.05 5.20
N ASN A 250 1.88 -15.52 4.75
CA ASN A 250 0.88 -16.24 3.96
C ASN A 250 0.47 -17.60 4.55
N ALA A 251 0.30 -17.67 5.88
CA ALA A 251 -0.03 -18.92 6.56
C ALA A 251 -1.53 -19.24 6.48
N ASN A 252 -1.86 -20.53 6.38
CA ASN A 252 -3.23 -21.00 6.34
C ASN A 252 -3.84 -21.12 7.76
N THR A 253 -5.16 -20.94 7.89
CA THR A 253 -5.88 -21.07 9.18
C THR A 253 -5.85 -22.50 9.71
N ASN A 254 -5.85 -23.51 8.83
CA ASN A 254 -5.71 -24.92 9.25
C ASN A 254 -4.35 -25.18 9.92
N ASP A 255 -3.28 -24.52 9.45
CA ASP A 255 -1.97 -24.66 10.06
C ASP A 255 -1.92 -23.94 11.40
N LEU A 256 -2.53 -22.75 11.52
CA LEU A 256 -2.70 -22.07 12.80
C LEU A 256 -3.40 -22.96 13.83
N TRP A 257 -4.46 -23.68 13.42
CA TRP A 257 -5.14 -24.63 14.28
C TRP A 257 -4.25 -25.82 14.69
N ARG A 258 -3.53 -26.43 13.73
CA ARG A 258 -2.62 -27.56 14.01
C ARG A 258 -1.52 -27.22 15.01
N TYR A 259 -0.98 -26.00 14.90
CA TYR A 259 0.06 -25.48 15.78
C TYR A 259 -0.50 -24.59 16.91
N ALA A 260 -1.81 -24.58 17.15
CA ALA A 260 -2.42 -23.67 18.12
C ALA A 260 -1.87 -23.83 19.54
N VAL A 261 -1.51 -25.07 19.92
CA VAL A 261 -0.90 -25.37 21.23
C VAL A 261 0.40 -24.59 21.47
N ASP A 262 1.14 -24.27 20.40
CA ASP A 262 2.40 -23.55 20.49
C ASP A 262 2.20 -22.06 20.79
N PHE A 263 0.99 -21.52 20.65
CA PHE A 263 0.71 -20.13 20.98
C PHE A 263 0.36 -19.90 22.45
N PHE A 264 0.14 -20.96 23.22
CA PHE A 264 -0.34 -20.85 24.59
C PHE A 264 0.72 -21.26 25.61
N GLU A 265 0.71 -20.56 26.74
CA GLU A 265 1.48 -20.90 27.93
C GLU A 265 0.66 -20.64 29.19
N GLY A 266 1.14 -21.07 30.36
CA GLY A 266 0.48 -20.79 31.63
C GLY A 266 -0.98 -21.27 31.69
N GLU A 267 -1.88 -20.39 32.14
CA GLU A 267 -3.30 -20.70 32.36
C GLU A 267 -4.04 -20.90 31.04
N ALA A 268 -3.70 -20.14 30.00
CA ALA A 268 -4.27 -20.30 28.67
C ALA A 268 -3.97 -21.68 28.07
N LEU A 269 -2.78 -22.25 28.34
CA LEU A 269 -2.44 -23.59 27.86
C LEU A 269 -3.25 -24.68 28.57
N ILE A 270 -3.49 -24.53 29.87
CA ILE A 270 -4.34 -25.45 30.64
C ILE A 270 -5.77 -25.41 30.09
N TRP A 271 -6.30 -24.20 29.90
CA TRP A 271 -7.61 -23.99 29.29
C TRP A 271 -7.70 -24.59 27.89
N PHE A 272 -6.68 -24.37 27.04
CA PHE A 272 -6.68 -24.89 25.67
C PHE A 272 -6.73 -26.42 25.65
N ARG A 273 -5.93 -27.09 26.49
CA ARG A 273 -5.93 -28.55 26.60
C ARG A 273 -7.28 -29.12 27.02
N ALA A 274 -8.00 -28.43 27.91
CA ALA A 274 -9.33 -28.84 28.35
C ALA A 274 -10.40 -28.64 27.26
N ASN A 275 -10.24 -27.61 26.40
CA ASN A 275 -11.25 -27.25 25.41
C ASN A 275 -10.94 -27.74 23.98
N ARG A 276 -9.78 -28.35 23.77
CA ARG A 276 -9.29 -28.77 22.45
C ARG A 276 -10.24 -29.73 21.72
N GLU A 277 -10.94 -30.59 22.43
CA GLU A 277 -11.86 -31.58 21.85
C GLU A 277 -13.20 -30.97 21.40
N TYR A 278 -13.55 -29.79 21.89
CA TYR A 278 -14.83 -29.12 21.58
C TYR A 278 -14.73 -28.17 20.38
N VAL A 279 -13.54 -28.00 19.80
CA VAL A 279 -13.23 -27.01 18.78
C VAL A 279 -12.54 -27.70 17.60
N ASN A 280 -12.98 -27.42 16.38
CA ASN A 280 -12.45 -28.07 15.18
C ASN A 280 -11.83 -27.10 14.16
N SER A 281 -12.02 -25.79 14.36
CA SER A 281 -11.50 -24.74 13.48
C SER A 281 -10.78 -23.65 14.26
N TRP A 282 -9.94 -22.88 13.55
CA TRP A 282 -9.27 -21.71 14.14
C TRP A 282 -10.30 -20.65 14.54
N GLU A 283 -11.36 -20.47 13.75
CA GLU A 283 -12.41 -19.47 13.98
C GLU A 283 -13.23 -19.81 15.24
N GLU A 284 -13.59 -21.07 15.44
CA GLU A 284 -14.23 -21.54 16.68
C GLU A 284 -13.32 -21.36 17.89
N LEU A 285 -12.01 -21.63 17.75
CA LEU A 285 -11.04 -21.38 18.81
C LEU A 285 -10.99 -19.91 19.19
N VAL A 286 -10.92 -19.01 18.20
CA VAL A 286 -10.90 -17.57 18.41
C VAL A 286 -12.15 -17.13 19.15
N ASN A 287 -13.34 -17.60 18.75
CA ASN A 287 -14.59 -17.27 19.44
C ASN A 287 -14.58 -17.75 20.89
N LEU A 288 -14.16 -18.99 21.15
CA LEU A 288 -14.10 -19.54 22.50
C LEU A 288 -13.07 -18.81 23.38
N LEU A 289 -11.95 -18.42 22.78
CA LEU A 289 -10.88 -17.64 23.41
C LEU A 289 -11.39 -16.24 23.80
N LEU A 290 -12.14 -15.58 22.92
CA LEU A 290 -12.81 -14.32 23.22
C LEU A 290 -13.80 -14.50 24.37
N VAL A 291 -14.70 -15.49 24.31
CA VAL A 291 -15.68 -15.73 25.39
C VAL A 291 -15.01 -15.97 26.75
N THR A 292 -13.86 -16.65 26.79
CA THR A 292 -13.19 -17.01 28.04
C THR A 292 -12.32 -15.87 28.59
N PHE A 293 -11.50 -15.25 27.73
CA PHE A 293 -10.45 -14.31 28.17
C PHE A 293 -10.79 -12.84 27.91
N GLN A 294 -11.84 -12.54 27.15
CA GLN A 294 -12.34 -11.18 27.00
C GLN A 294 -13.17 -10.80 28.22
N ARG A 295 -13.16 -9.50 28.55
CA ARG A 295 -13.97 -8.98 29.64
C ARG A 295 -15.46 -8.97 29.25
N PRO A 296 -16.39 -9.29 30.18
CA PRO A 296 -17.84 -9.34 29.92
C PRO A 296 -18.47 -8.04 29.36
N TYR A 297 -17.82 -6.88 29.53
CA TYR A 297 -18.29 -5.58 29.04
C TYR A 297 -17.25 -4.87 28.16
N TYR A 298 -16.43 -5.64 27.45
CA TYR A 298 -15.28 -5.10 26.71
C TYR A 298 -15.61 -3.93 25.77
N GLN A 299 -16.74 -4.00 25.05
CA GLN A 299 -17.12 -2.92 24.13
C GLN A 299 -17.36 -1.59 24.85
N ASP A 300 -18.16 -1.62 25.92
CA ASP A 300 -18.49 -0.41 26.68
C ASP A 300 -17.27 0.11 27.44
N GLU A 301 -16.49 -0.78 28.07
CA GLU A 301 -15.25 -0.42 28.77
C GLU A 301 -14.23 0.21 27.82
N LEU A 302 -14.03 -0.37 26.63
CA LEU A 302 -13.11 0.18 25.62
C LEU A 302 -13.61 1.52 25.09
N LEU A 303 -14.92 1.67 24.86
CA LEU A 303 -15.49 2.94 24.42
C LEU A 303 -15.31 4.03 25.48
N GLU A 304 -15.48 3.70 26.76
CA GLU A 304 -15.17 4.62 27.85
C GLU A 304 -13.68 4.97 27.92
N GLU A 305 -12.79 3.99 27.75
CA GLU A 305 -11.35 4.20 27.71
C GLU A 305 -10.97 5.16 26.58
N ILE A 306 -11.50 4.92 25.37
CA ILE A 306 -11.35 5.80 24.20
C ILE A 306 -11.80 7.22 24.52
N LYS A 307 -12.97 7.38 25.13
CA LYS A 307 -13.51 8.70 25.49
C LYS A 307 -12.67 9.40 26.57
N LYS A 308 -12.03 8.65 27.47
CA LYS A 308 -11.18 9.18 28.56
C LYS A 308 -9.73 9.40 28.13
N ARG A 309 -9.27 8.76 27.04
CA ARG A 309 -7.89 8.84 26.57
C ARG A 309 -7.58 10.22 25.98
N THR A 310 -6.82 11.03 26.71
CA THR A 310 -6.31 12.34 26.28
C THR A 310 -4.87 12.27 25.80
N GLN A 311 -4.46 13.13 24.86
CA GLN A 311 -3.08 13.23 24.39
C GLN A 311 -2.12 13.62 25.54
N GLY A 312 -1.06 12.84 25.73
CA GLY A 312 -0.06 13.10 26.77
C GLY A 312 0.81 14.33 26.46
N LYS A 313 1.35 15.01 27.49
CA LYS A 313 2.12 16.26 27.33
C LYS A 313 3.32 16.17 26.36
N ARG A 314 4.00 15.02 26.34
CA ARG A 314 5.16 14.73 25.48
C ARG A 314 4.84 13.78 24.32
N GLU A 315 3.57 13.44 24.16
CA GLU A 315 3.12 12.51 23.12
C GLU A 315 2.98 13.26 21.79
N LYS A 316 3.73 12.81 20.77
CA LYS A 316 3.60 13.34 19.40
C LYS A 316 2.20 13.12 18.87
N ILE A 317 1.67 14.10 18.13
CA ILE A 317 0.27 14.03 17.69
C ILE A 317 0.02 12.84 16.76
N ALA A 318 0.97 12.52 15.88
CA ALA A 318 0.87 11.39 14.97
C ALA A 318 0.77 10.04 15.69
N ILE A 319 1.50 9.88 16.81
CA ILE A 319 1.48 8.65 17.61
C ILE A 319 0.16 8.54 18.36
N TYR A 320 -0.30 9.64 18.98
CA TYR A 320 -1.60 9.70 19.64
C TYR A 320 -2.73 9.29 18.69
N LEU A 321 -2.78 9.88 17.48
CA LEU A 321 -3.83 9.57 16.50
C LEU A 321 -3.78 8.12 16.04
N ALA A 322 -2.59 7.55 15.85
CA ALA A 322 -2.44 6.14 15.50
C ALA A 322 -2.94 5.21 16.63
N VAL A 323 -2.62 5.52 17.89
CA VAL A 323 -3.13 4.77 19.06
C VAL A 323 -4.65 4.82 19.10
N MET A 324 -5.24 6.02 18.95
CA MET A 324 -6.70 6.19 18.93
C MET A 324 -7.34 5.42 17.77
N GLN A 325 -6.75 5.46 16.58
CA GLN A 325 -7.24 4.69 15.42
C GLN A 325 -7.24 3.18 15.69
N ASN A 326 -6.18 2.66 16.32
CA ASN A 326 -6.12 1.26 16.71
C ASN A 326 -7.21 0.91 17.74
N MET A 327 -7.47 1.79 18.72
CA MET A 327 -8.56 1.58 19.67
C MET A 327 -9.94 1.59 18.97
N PHE A 328 -10.17 2.51 18.03
CA PHE A 328 -11.42 2.53 17.25
C PHE A 328 -11.61 1.27 16.40
N ASN A 329 -10.54 0.74 15.81
CA ASN A 329 -10.58 -0.47 14.98
C ASN A 329 -10.87 -1.73 15.81
N ARG A 330 -10.57 -1.71 17.11
CA ARG A 330 -10.82 -2.82 18.06
C ARG A 330 -12.25 -2.88 18.59
N LEU A 331 -13.08 -1.88 18.30
CA LEU A 331 -14.49 -1.92 18.69
C LEU A 331 -15.26 -2.88 17.76
N PRO A 332 -16.11 -3.76 18.32
CA PRO A 332 -17.00 -4.60 17.52
C PRO A 332 -17.93 -3.77 16.64
N GLU A 333 -18.47 -2.69 17.20
CA GLU A 333 -19.31 -1.74 16.48
C GLU A 333 -18.49 -0.53 16.02
N LYS A 334 -18.53 -0.24 14.72
CA LYS A 334 -17.78 0.87 14.15
C LYS A 334 -18.45 2.20 14.50
N ILE A 335 -17.68 3.06 15.15
CA ILE A 335 -18.06 4.46 15.39
C ILE A 335 -18.06 5.22 14.06
N ASN A 336 -19.00 6.15 13.88
CA ASN A 336 -19.04 7.00 12.71
C ASN A 336 -17.88 8.02 12.71
N GLU A 337 -17.50 8.53 11.53
CA GLU A 337 -16.35 9.45 11.41
C GLU A 337 -16.55 10.76 12.21
N GLU A 338 -17.78 11.27 12.26
CA GLU A 338 -18.10 12.51 12.97
C GLU A 338 -17.85 12.40 14.49
N GLN A 339 -18.27 11.29 15.10
CA GLN A 339 -18.06 10.96 16.50
C GLN A 339 -16.58 10.73 16.79
N LYS A 340 -15.85 10.04 15.89
CA LYS A 340 -14.39 9.90 16.03
C LYS A 340 -13.72 11.26 16.08
N LEU A 341 -14.05 12.16 15.15
CA LEU A 341 -13.51 13.51 15.11
C LEU A 341 -13.86 14.31 16.37
N SER A 342 -15.10 14.21 16.85
CA SER A 342 -15.54 14.86 18.08
C SER A 342 -14.74 14.39 19.30
N ILE A 343 -14.56 13.07 19.45
CA ILE A 343 -13.76 12.49 20.54
C ILE A 343 -12.30 12.93 20.44
N LEU A 344 -11.70 12.83 19.25
CA LEU A 344 -10.30 13.19 19.03
C LEU A 344 -10.05 14.66 19.37
N LEU A 345 -10.87 15.58 18.86
CA LEU A 345 -10.71 17.02 19.10
C LEU A 345 -10.88 17.41 20.56
N LYS A 346 -11.80 16.76 21.28
CA LYS A 346 -11.97 17.00 22.72
C LYS A 346 -10.74 16.55 23.52
N ASN A 347 -10.03 15.53 23.04
CA ASN A 347 -9.01 14.83 23.79
C ASN A 347 -7.56 15.14 23.37
N ILE A 348 -7.32 15.85 22.26
CA ILE A 348 -5.99 16.39 21.91
C ILE A 348 -5.55 17.51 22.87
N GLN A 349 -4.26 17.86 22.88
CA GLN A 349 -3.77 18.93 23.77
C GLN A 349 -4.44 20.29 23.49
N PRO A 350 -4.66 21.13 24.52
CA PRO A 350 -5.30 22.44 24.37
C PRO A 350 -4.66 23.35 23.32
N TYR A 351 -3.33 23.28 23.17
CA TYR A 351 -2.60 24.02 22.11
C TYR A 351 -3.18 23.77 20.72
N PHE A 352 -3.47 22.50 20.40
CA PHE A 352 -4.05 22.13 19.11
C PHE A 352 -5.55 22.46 19.06
N GLN A 353 -6.28 22.32 20.16
CA GLN A 353 -7.71 22.67 20.22
C GLN A 353 -7.96 24.14 19.89
N LEU A 354 -7.08 25.04 20.34
CA LEU A 354 -7.18 26.48 20.07
C LEU A 354 -6.88 26.84 18.61
N ALA A 355 -6.08 26.02 17.93
CA ALA A 355 -5.59 26.31 16.58
C ALA A 355 -6.43 25.65 15.47
N VAL A 356 -7.34 24.74 15.82
CA VAL A 356 -8.10 23.93 14.87
C VAL A 356 -9.60 24.27 14.93
N CYS A 357 -10.19 24.55 13.77
CA CYS A 357 -11.65 24.71 13.63
C CYS A 357 -12.28 23.42 13.09
N ARG A 358 -13.32 22.92 13.77
CA ARG A 358 -14.03 21.67 13.42
C ARG A 358 -14.54 21.61 11.97
N ASP A 359 -14.96 22.75 11.44
CA ASP A 359 -15.61 22.87 10.13
C ASP A 359 -14.64 22.72 8.94
N GLN A 360 -13.33 22.56 9.21
CA GLN A 360 -12.30 22.48 8.18
C GLN A 360 -12.02 21.06 7.68
N PHE A 361 -12.63 20.03 8.28
CA PHE A 361 -12.36 18.63 7.93
C PHE A 361 -13.54 17.71 8.26
N ASN A 362 -13.70 16.67 7.45
CA ASN A 362 -14.74 15.66 7.60
C ASN A 362 -14.19 14.26 7.87
N THR A 363 -12.88 14.08 7.76
CA THR A 363 -12.21 12.79 7.97
C THR A 363 -11.06 12.87 8.97
N VAL A 364 -10.76 11.77 9.65
CA VAL A 364 -9.60 11.68 10.56
C VAL A 364 -8.27 11.91 9.82
N SER A 365 -8.20 11.56 8.52
CA SER A 365 -7.02 11.78 7.67
C SER A 365 -6.75 13.27 7.42
N GLU A 366 -7.79 14.04 7.13
CA GLU A 366 -7.70 15.50 6.98
C GLU A 366 -7.27 16.16 8.29
N LEU A 367 -7.90 15.79 9.41
CA LEU A 367 -7.52 16.26 10.74
C LEU A 367 -6.03 15.97 11.03
N THR A 368 -5.56 14.77 10.70
CA THR A 368 -4.15 14.37 10.87
C THR A 368 -3.22 15.29 10.08
N SER A 369 -3.59 15.64 8.85
CA SER A 369 -2.79 16.50 7.98
C SER A 369 -2.68 17.92 8.55
N VAL A 370 -3.79 18.50 9.01
CA VAL A 370 -3.83 19.82 9.65
C VAL A 370 -2.98 19.83 10.93
N LEU A 371 -3.17 18.83 11.80
CA LEU A 371 -2.45 18.73 13.06
C LEU A 371 -0.94 18.55 12.89
N ARG A 372 -0.49 17.85 11.84
CA ARG A 372 0.94 17.73 11.51
C ARG A 372 1.57 19.07 11.13
N VAL A 373 0.83 19.92 10.41
CA VAL A 373 1.29 21.28 10.09
C VAL A 373 1.44 22.10 11.38
N LEU A 374 0.45 22.03 12.26
CA LEU A 374 0.50 22.73 13.55
C LEU A 374 1.63 22.24 14.46
N GLU A 375 1.93 20.94 14.48
CA GLU A 375 3.06 20.39 15.25
C GLU A 375 4.41 20.91 14.73
N ARG A 376 4.56 21.07 13.40
CA ARG A 376 5.73 21.71 12.80
C ARG A 376 5.81 23.19 13.18
N THR A 377 4.72 23.92 13.08
CA THR A 377 4.66 25.34 13.48
C THR A 377 5.02 25.52 14.95
N ARG A 378 4.50 24.65 15.83
CA ARG A 378 4.86 24.64 17.25
C ARG A 378 6.35 24.48 17.46
N THR A 379 6.96 23.49 16.80
CA THR A 379 8.40 23.23 16.88
C THR A 379 9.20 24.44 16.41
N ASN A 380 8.76 25.10 15.33
CA ASN A 380 9.40 26.32 14.83
C ASN A 380 9.28 27.49 15.82
N CYS A 381 8.13 27.64 16.48
CA CYS A 381 7.92 28.65 17.52
C CYS A 381 8.75 28.37 18.78
N GLU A 382 8.86 27.10 19.19
CA GLU A 382 9.68 26.69 20.34
C GLU A 382 11.18 26.91 20.06
N ASN A 383 11.61 26.75 18.81
CA ASN A 383 12.98 27.00 18.36
C ASN A 383 13.23 28.45 17.92
N PHE A 384 12.22 29.32 17.96
CA PHE A 384 12.36 30.70 17.56
C PHE A 384 13.35 31.39 18.51
N GLN A 385 14.39 31.96 17.95
CA GLN A 385 15.34 32.79 18.67
C GLN A 385 15.24 34.20 18.11
N GLU A 386 15.10 35.18 19.00
CA GLU A 386 15.17 36.57 18.61
C GLU A 386 16.53 36.86 17.97
N PRO A 387 16.61 37.76 16.97
CA PRO A 387 17.88 38.11 16.34
C PRO A 387 18.89 38.57 17.40
N THR A 388 20.05 37.92 17.47
CA THR A 388 21.11 38.33 18.39
C THR A 388 21.73 39.64 17.92
N ASN A 389 21.83 40.62 18.82
CA ASN A 389 22.56 41.88 18.62
C ASN A 389 24.07 41.59 18.59
N THR A 390 24.57 41.04 17.48
CA THR A 390 26.00 40.77 17.30
C THR A 390 26.57 41.71 16.26
N SER A 391 27.60 42.48 16.61
CA SER A 391 28.31 43.42 15.73
C SER A 391 29.08 42.75 14.57
N THR A 392 28.78 41.48 14.29
CA THR A 392 29.36 40.60 13.26
C THR A 392 28.30 40.17 12.23
N THR A 393 27.19 40.89 12.11
CA THR A 393 26.26 40.73 10.99
C THR A 393 26.89 41.30 9.72
N LEU A 394 26.74 40.59 8.60
CA LEU A 394 27.27 40.99 7.29
C LEU A 394 26.79 42.37 6.84
N GLU A 395 25.54 42.73 7.19
CA GLU A 395 24.90 44.00 6.87
C GLU A 395 24.47 44.70 8.17
N PRO A 396 25.36 45.49 8.80
CA PRO A 396 25.11 46.09 10.12
C PRO A 396 24.05 47.19 10.12
N ASP A 397 23.76 47.80 8.98
CA ASP A 397 22.69 48.79 8.78
C ASP A 397 21.28 48.16 8.75
N LEU A 398 21.19 46.86 8.40
CA LEU A 398 19.96 46.07 8.41
C LEU A 398 19.80 45.21 9.68
N ALA A 399 20.79 45.23 10.58
CA ALA A 399 20.76 44.44 11.80
C ALA A 399 19.63 44.89 12.73
N TYR A 400 19.00 43.95 13.43
CA TYR A 400 17.93 44.23 14.39
C TYR A 400 18.45 45.10 15.53
N GLN A 401 18.04 46.36 15.55
CA GLN A 401 18.32 47.27 16.66
C GLN A 401 17.21 47.10 17.70
N GLY A 402 17.43 46.24 18.69
CA GLY A 402 16.50 46.11 19.82
C GLY A 402 16.32 47.47 20.51
N HIS A 403 15.16 48.11 20.31
CA HIS A 403 14.83 49.34 21.00
C HIS A 403 14.66 49.04 22.49
N SER A 404 15.53 49.61 23.33
CA SER A 404 15.39 49.51 24.79
C SER A 404 14.03 50.09 25.21
N LEU A 405 13.28 49.36 26.03
CA LEU A 405 11.93 49.67 26.54
C LEU A 405 11.84 50.96 27.41
N ALA A 406 12.79 51.88 27.32
CA ALA A 406 12.82 53.11 28.12
C ALA A 406 11.94 54.25 27.56
N GLU A 407 11.44 54.19 26.31
CA GLU A 407 10.79 55.33 25.66
C GLU A 407 9.29 55.15 25.31
N VAL A 408 8.62 54.09 25.78
CA VAL A 408 7.18 53.93 25.56
C VAL A 408 6.38 54.52 26.73
N ASN A 409 6.57 55.82 27.02
CA ASN A 409 5.77 56.55 28.01
C ASN A 409 4.98 57.74 27.42
N GLU A 410 5.02 57.98 26.11
CA GLU A 410 4.30 59.13 25.51
C GLU A 410 2.99 58.78 24.78
N VAL A 411 2.72 57.50 24.48
CA VAL A 411 1.49 57.13 23.73
C VAL A 411 0.24 57.07 24.63
N THR A 412 0.39 57.08 25.95
CA THR A 412 -0.74 57.10 26.91
C THR A 412 -1.50 58.43 26.92
N LYS A 413 -1.02 59.49 26.26
CA LYS A 413 -1.74 60.78 26.17
C LYS A 413 -2.71 60.90 24.99
N ILE A 414 -2.72 59.96 24.04
CA ILE A 414 -3.61 60.03 22.85
C ILE A 414 -4.83 59.10 22.99
N ALA A 415 -4.79 58.13 23.91
CA ALA A 415 -5.91 57.20 24.14
C ALA A 415 -7.15 57.83 24.81
N SER A 416 -7.08 59.06 25.30
CA SER A 416 -8.23 59.75 25.90
C SER A 416 -9.20 60.41 24.89
N THR A 417 -8.93 60.33 23.58
CA THR A 417 -9.71 61.08 22.58
C THR A 417 -10.40 60.25 21.51
N PHE A 418 -10.21 58.92 21.45
CA PHE A 418 -10.97 58.06 20.56
C PHE A 418 -12.00 57.23 21.32
N ASN A 419 -13.16 57.87 21.49
CA ASN A 419 -14.41 57.25 21.87
C ASN A 419 -14.88 56.35 20.70
N VAL A 420 -14.31 55.14 20.58
CA VAL A 420 -14.79 54.13 19.62
C VAL A 420 -16.09 53.57 20.17
N ARG A 421 -17.18 54.18 19.68
CA ARG A 421 -18.54 53.67 19.81
C ARG A 421 -18.59 52.21 19.37
N ASN A 422 -19.28 51.40 20.18
CA ASN A 422 -20.02 50.19 19.84
C ASN A 422 -20.05 49.88 18.33
N PHE A 423 -19.16 49.01 17.87
CA PHE A 423 -19.47 48.14 16.74
C PHE A 423 -20.18 46.90 17.30
N GLY A 424 -21.39 46.68 16.79
CA GLY A 424 -22.31 45.67 17.30
C GLY A 424 -21.69 44.28 17.34
N LEU A 425 -21.65 43.70 18.54
CA LEU A 425 -21.56 42.27 18.75
C LEU A 425 -22.84 41.61 18.20
N GLN A 426 -22.86 41.31 16.90
CA GLN A 426 -23.75 40.29 16.38
C GLN A 426 -22.88 39.14 15.84
N ASN A 427 -23.07 37.98 16.45
CA ASN A 427 -22.57 36.66 16.05
C ASN A 427 -21.05 36.40 16.12
N ILE A 428 -20.47 36.53 17.32
CA ILE A 428 -19.36 35.64 17.70
C ILE A 428 -19.93 34.59 18.65
N LYS A 429 -20.33 33.43 18.11
CA LYS A 429 -20.65 32.26 18.92
C LYS A 429 -19.36 31.62 19.38
N CYS A 430 -19.05 31.77 20.67
CA CYS A 430 -18.00 31.00 21.33
C CYS A 430 -18.35 29.51 21.31
N TRP A 431 -17.49 28.70 20.71
CA TRP A 431 -17.70 27.26 20.53
C TRP A 431 -17.84 26.50 21.86
N ASN A 432 -17.24 27.02 22.95
CA ASN A 432 -17.27 26.38 24.27
C ASN A 432 -18.58 26.62 25.05
N CYS A 433 -19.47 27.49 24.57
CA CYS A 433 -20.72 27.85 25.27
C CYS A 433 -21.98 27.15 24.72
N CYS A 434 -21.86 26.26 23.71
CA CYS A 434 -23.01 25.60 23.08
C CYS A 434 -23.32 24.18 23.61
N TRP A 435 -22.58 23.67 24.61
CA TRP A 435 -22.74 22.30 25.13
C TRP A 435 -23.03 22.27 26.64
N SER A 436 -23.88 23.17 27.11
CA SER A 436 -24.54 23.06 28.41
C SER A 436 -26.03 23.24 28.15
N TYR A 437 -26.84 22.25 28.53
CA TYR A 437 -28.24 21.99 28.13
C TYR A 437 -28.41 21.20 26.83
N VAL A 438 -28.24 19.88 26.90
CA VAL A 438 -29.33 18.87 26.93
C VAL A 438 -28.85 17.69 27.78
#